data_AF-A0A958LZY6-F1
#
_entry.id   AF-A0A958LZY6-F1
#
_cell.length_a   1.000
_cell.length_b   1.000
_cell.length_c   1.000
_cell.angle_alpha   90.00
_cell.angle_beta   90.00
_cell.angle_gamma   90.00
#
_symmetry.space_group_name_H-M   'P 1'
#
loop_
_entity.id
_entity.type
_entity.pdbx_description
1 polymer ?
#
loop_
_entity_poly.entity_id
_entity_poly.type
_entity_poly.pdbx_seq_one_letter_code
_entity_poly.pdbx_strand_id
1 'polypeptide(L)'
;ETGYGERFGISDPELARQIGGLASRDELLENMDVVIVAKPVLADFEQLREGGVLWGYPHCTQQRQVTQIAIDRKQTLIAFEDMYVWGPQGQIGRHTFYKNNEMAGYCAVIHALQLKGIDGHYGNQRKAVIFSFGAVSRGAIYALKAHGFREIVICIQRPDHEVREEVLDCHYVTLRMGSQEEARIVVVEHDGSLRALTELISEAGI
;
A
#
# COMPACT_ATOMS: atom_id res chain seq x y z
N GLU A 1 17.28 10.97 -14.11
CA GLU A 1 17.83 9.78 -14.79
C GLU A 1 17.35 9.79 -16.23
N THR A 2 18.25 9.68 -17.20
CA THR A 2 17.93 9.54 -18.64
C THR A 2 16.94 8.40 -18.84
N GLY A 3 15.88 8.63 -19.62
CA GLY A 3 14.84 7.64 -19.92
C GLY A 3 13.81 7.41 -18.81
N TYR A 4 13.91 8.08 -17.66
CA TYR A 4 12.99 7.87 -16.53
C TYR A 4 11.51 8.12 -16.90
N GLY A 5 11.27 9.14 -17.72
CA GLY A 5 9.92 9.56 -18.12
C GLY A 5 9.25 8.66 -19.14
N GLU A 6 9.99 7.80 -19.86
CA GLU A 6 9.49 7.11 -21.06
C GLU A 6 8.30 6.21 -20.77
N ARG A 7 8.33 5.50 -19.63
CA ARG A 7 7.21 4.64 -19.18
C ARG A 7 5.95 5.41 -18.85
N PHE A 8 6.06 6.72 -18.64
CA PHE A 8 4.97 7.64 -18.37
C PHE A 8 4.60 8.48 -19.61
N GLY A 9 5.19 8.18 -20.77
CA GLY A 9 4.97 8.93 -22.01
C GLY A 9 5.64 10.30 -22.05
N ILE A 10 6.62 10.55 -21.17
CA ILE A 10 7.36 11.82 -21.10
C ILE A 10 8.77 11.60 -21.65
N SER A 11 9.13 12.32 -22.71
CA SER A 11 10.47 12.23 -23.30
C SER A 11 11.52 12.98 -22.49
N ASP A 12 12.80 12.60 -22.61
CA ASP A 12 13.90 13.30 -21.97
C ASP A 12 13.99 14.80 -22.35
N PRO A 13 13.86 15.21 -23.64
CA PRO A 13 13.84 16.63 -24.01
C PRO A 13 12.70 17.41 -23.39
N GLU A 14 11.55 16.78 -23.16
CA GLU A 14 10.41 17.40 -22.48
C GLU A 14 10.69 17.55 -20.98
N LEU A 15 11.19 16.48 -20.34
CA LEU A 15 11.52 16.47 -18.92
C LEU A 15 12.62 17.49 -18.58
N ALA A 16 13.65 17.58 -19.43
CA ALA A 16 14.79 18.49 -19.27
C ALA A 16 14.40 19.98 -19.20
N ARG A 17 13.24 20.37 -19.72
CA ARG A 17 12.73 21.76 -19.61
C ARG A 17 12.21 22.11 -18.21
N GLN A 18 12.00 21.10 -17.35
CA GLN A 18 11.36 21.24 -16.04
C GLN A 18 12.31 20.91 -14.87
N ILE A 19 13.53 20.45 -15.15
CA ILE A 19 14.49 19.99 -14.15
C ILE A 19 15.88 20.61 -14.37
N GLY A 20 16.76 20.50 -13.37
CA GLY A 20 18.10 21.08 -13.41
C GLY A 20 19.11 20.35 -14.30
N GLY A 21 18.79 19.15 -14.79
CA GLY A 21 19.65 18.37 -15.66
C GLY A 21 19.25 16.90 -15.76
N LEU A 22 19.80 16.22 -16.76
CA LEU A 22 19.71 14.78 -16.95
C LEU A 22 21.10 14.17 -16.75
N ALA A 23 21.13 12.96 -16.19
CA ALA A 23 22.32 12.16 -15.97
C ALA A 23 21.93 10.68 -15.98
N SER A 24 22.90 9.82 -16.22
CA SER A 24 22.74 8.37 -16.08
C SER A 24 22.48 7.98 -14.62
N ARG A 25 21.98 6.76 -14.40
CA ARG A 25 21.77 6.24 -13.04
C ARG A 25 23.08 6.18 -12.25
N ASP A 26 24.14 5.71 -12.90
CA ASP A 26 25.46 5.56 -12.30
C ASP A 26 25.99 6.92 -11.82
N GLU A 27 25.95 7.93 -12.69
CA GLU A 27 26.37 9.30 -12.34
C GLU A 27 25.57 9.86 -11.16
N LEU A 28 24.26 9.57 -11.09
CA LEU A 28 23.41 10.03 -10.00
C LEU A 28 23.78 9.36 -8.67
N LEU A 29 23.99 8.05 -8.66
CA LEU A 29 24.33 7.30 -7.45
C LEU A 29 25.75 7.60 -6.94
N GLU A 30 26.70 7.76 -7.84
CA GLU A 30 28.11 7.94 -7.50
C GLU A 30 28.47 9.39 -7.12
N ASN A 31 27.79 10.38 -7.71
CA ASN A 31 28.22 11.78 -7.58
C ASN A 31 27.25 12.67 -6.79
N MET A 32 25.98 12.30 -6.64
CA MET A 32 25.01 13.15 -5.95
C MET A 32 25.07 12.98 -4.43
N ASP A 33 24.91 14.09 -3.71
CA ASP A 33 24.78 14.08 -2.25
C ASP A 33 23.52 13.37 -1.77
N VAL A 34 22.43 13.53 -2.51
CA VAL A 34 21.11 13.00 -2.18
C VAL A 34 20.50 12.36 -3.42
N VAL A 35 20.03 11.13 -3.29
CA VAL A 35 19.31 10.42 -4.34
C VAL A 35 17.94 9.96 -3.81
N ILE A 36 16.91 10.10 -4.63
CA ILE A 36 15.57 9.57 -4.36
C ILE A 36 15.35 8.37 -5.26
N VAL A 37 15.22 7.18 -4.66
CA VAL A 37 14.90 5.93 -5.36
C VAL A 37 13.74 5.30 -4.62
N ALA A 38 12.55 5.27 -5.24
CA ALA A 38 11.36 4.80 -4.53
C ALA A 38 11.53 3.38 -3.96
N LYS A 39 12.00 2.43 -4.77
CA LYS A 39 12.29 1.05 -4.34
C LYS A 39 13.74 0.71 -4.65
N PRO A 40 14.69 1.08 -3.76
CA PRO A 40 16.09 0.78 -3.98
C PRO A 40 16.33 -0.73 -3.85
N VAL A 41 17.28 -1.24 -4.62
CA VAL A 41 17.80 -2.62 -4.54
C VAL A 41 19.20 -2.61 -3.93
N LEU A 42 19.72 -3.77 -3.57
CA LEU A 42 21.05 -3.91 -2.95
C LEU A 42 22.16 -3.15 -3.71
N ALA A 43 22.17 -3.30 -5.04
CA ALA A 43 23.15 -2.65 -5.91
C ALA A 43 23.11 -1.11 -5.82
N ASP A 44 21.94 -0.51 -5.57
CA ASP A 44 21.83 0.94 -5.40
C ASP A 44 22.60 1.40 -4.15
N PHE A 45 22.59 0.63 -3.06
CA PHE A 45 23.34 0.95 -1.85
C PHE A 45 24.84 0.72 -2.02
N GLU A 46 25.23 -0.31 -2.78
CA GLU A 46 26.64 -0.59 -3.09
C GLU A 46 27.26 0.54 -3.93
N GLN A 47 26.49 1.05 -4.89
CA GLN A 47 26.93 2.10 -5.81
C GLN A 47 26.79 3.50 -5.22
N LEU A 48 25.77 3.74 -4.40
CA LEU A 48 25.57 5.03 -3.74
C LEU A 48 26.85 5.45 -3.02
N ARG A 49 27.29 6.68 -3.29
CA ARG A 49 28.55 7.21 -2.76
C ARG A 49 28.67 7.02 -1.25
N GLU A 50 29.89 6.83 -0.76
CA GLU A 50 30.15 6.80 0.68
C GLU A 50 29.69 8.13 1.30
N GLY A 51 28.96 8.06 2.42
CA GLY A 51 28.36 9.23 3.06
C GLY A 51 27.13 9.81 2.35
N GLY A 52 26.65 9.19 1.25
CA GLY A 52 25.49 9.66 0.49
C GLY A 52 24.16 9.49 1.25
N VAL A 53 23.15 10.26 0.84
CA VAL A 53 21.80 10.19 1.40
C VAL A 53 20.85 9.53 0.40
N LEU A 54 20.09 8.52 0.85
CA LEU A 54 19.05 7.87 0.04
C LEU A 54 17.67 8.03 0.66
N TRP A 55 16.72 8.46 -0.17
CA TRP A 55 15.29 8.53 0.15
C TRP A 55 14.55 7.44 -0.62
N GLY A 56 13.81 6.58 0.07
CA GLY A 56 13.17 5.43 -0.58
C GLY A 56 12.57 4.45 0.41
N TYR A 57 12.19 3.26 -0.06
CA TYR A 57 11.79 2.13 0.78
C TYR A 57 12.96 1.13 1.02
N PRO A 58 13.96 1.43 1.89
CA PRO A 58 15.14 0.58 2.05
C PRO A 58 14.87 -0.75 2.77
N HIS A 59 13.82 -0.84 3.59
CA HIS A 59 13.41 -2.05 4.29
C HIS A 59 14.52 -2.67 5.15
N CYS A 60 15.27 -1.81 5.86
CA CYS A 60 16.44 -2.19 6.65
C CYS A 60 16.14 -3.25 7.73
N THR A 61 14.94 -3.20 8.32
CA THR A 61 14.54 -4.18 9.35
C THR A 61 14.38 -5.59 8.79
N GLN A 62 14.02 -5.72 7.51
CA GLN A 62 13.91 -7.02 6.83
C GLN A 62 15.20 -7.41 6.09
N GLN A 63 16.00 -6.44 5.64
CA GLN A 63 17.15 -6.66 4.75
C GLN A 63 18.48 -6.38 5.45
N ARG A 64 19.07 -7.42 6.07
CA ARG A 64 20.35 -7.28 6.80
C ARG A 64 21.50 -6.76 5.92
N GLN A 65 21.60 -7.19 4.67
CA GLN A 65 22.68 -6.78 3.76
C GLN A 65 22.60 -5.28 3.44
N VAL A 66 21.40 -4.78 3.11
CA VAL A 66 21.16 -3.35 2.89
C VAL A 66 21.56 -2.54 4.12
N THR A 67 21.13 -2.97 5.31
CA THR A 67 21.48 -2.31 6.57
C THR A 67 22.98 -2.28 6.80
N GLN A 68 23.66 -3.41 6.59
CA GLN A 68 25.10 -3.49 6.81
C GLN A 68 25.88 -2.58 5.85
N ILE A 69 25.52 -2.58 4.57
CA ILE A 69 26.17 -1.72 3.56
C ILE A 69 25.98 -0.24 3.89
N ALA A 70 24.77 0.15 4.30
CA ALA A 70 24.49 1.53 4.67
C ALA A 70 25.33 1.98 5.88
N ILE A 71 25.53 1.11 6.88
CA ILE A 71 26.42 1.36 8.02
C ILE A 71 27.88 1.48 7.55
N ASP A 72 28.38 0.48 6.83
CA ASP A 72 29.78 0.39 6.43
C ASP A 72 30.19 1.55 5.53
N ARG A 73 29.28 1.97 4.64
CA ARG A 73 29.45 3.11 3.72
C ARG A 73 28.99 4.45 4.30
N LYS A 74 28.63 4.50 5.60
CA LYS A 74 28.20 5.70 6.33
C LYS A 74 27.04 6.45 5.65
N GLN A 75 26.16 5.73 4.99
CA GLN A 75 25.04 6.29 4.25
C GLN A 75 23.93 6.73 5.22
N THR A 76 23.23 7.81 4.86
CA THR A 76 22.03 8.26 5.58
C THR A 76 20.79 7.82 4.83
N LEU A 77 19.90 7.08 5.48
CA LEU A 77 18.68 6.57 4.87
C LEU A 77 17.46 7.30 5.42
N ILE A 78 16.64 7.88 4.52
CA ILE A 78 15.32 8.42 4.82
C ILE A 78 14.28 7.42 4.33
N ALA A 79 13.81 6.59 5.26
CA ALA A 79 12.95 5.45 4.99
C ALA A 79 11.48 5.85 4.85
N PHE A 80 10.94 5.74 3.63
CA PHE A 80 9.57 6.08 3.29
C PHE A 80 8.55 5.25 4.07
N GLU A 81 8.85 4.00 4.42
CA GLU A 81 8.00 3.12 5.21
C GLU A 81 7.72 3.65 6.62
N ASP A 82 8.65 4.43 7.18
CA ASP A 82 8.55 4.98 8.54
C ASP A 82 8.18 6.49 8.55
N MET A 83 7.71 7.02 7.43
CA MET A 83 7.25 8.41 7.33
C MET A 83 5.76 8.55 7.60
N TYR A 84 5.42 9.31 8.64
CA TYR A 84 4.04 9.58 9.06
C TYR A 84 3.77 11.06 9.29
N VAL A 85 2.51 11.46 9.15
CA VAL A 85 2.02 12.71 9.72
C VAL A 85 1.95 12.55 11.23
N TRP A 86 2.53 13.49 11.99
CA TRP A 86 2.52 13.44 13.45
C TRP A 86 1.59 14.50 14.02
N GLY A 87 0.80 14.12 15.02
CA GLY A 87 -0.02 15.06 15.76
C GLY A 87 0.78 15.87 16.79
N PRO A 88 0.19 16.95 17.33
CA PRO A 88 0.88 17.86 18.24
C PRO A 88 1.31 17.23 19.57
N GLN A 89 0.77 16.06 19.94
CA GLN A 89 1.16 15.29 21.13
C GLN A 89 2.05 14.08 20.78
N GLY A 90 2.60 14.02 19.56
CA GLY A 90 3.47 12.92 19.13
C GLY A 90 2.72 11.64 18.71
N GLN A 91 1.40 11.71 18.52
CA GLN A 91 0.63 10.59 17.99
C GLN A 91 0.94 10.34 16.52
N ILE A 92 1.16 9.07 16.16
CA ILE A 92 1.34 8.64 14.77
C ILE A 92 0.01 8.80 14.04
N GLY A 93 0.02 9.55 12.95
CA GLY A 93 -1.11 9.73 12.05
C GLY A 93 -0.98 8.87 10.79
N ARG A 94 -1.45 9.42 9.68
CA ARG A 94 -1.47 8.73 8.39
C ARG A 94 -0.06 8.63 7.82
N HIS A 95 0.26 7.50 7.20
CA HIS A 95 1.49 7.30 6.43
C HIS A 95 1.59 8.33 5.30
N THR A 96 2.77 8.93 5.11
CA THR A 96 2.97 10.01 4.15
C THR A 96 2.64 9.57 2.72
N PHE A 97 2.99 8.33 2.35
CA PHE A 97 2.75 7.78 1.03
C PHE A 97 1.49 6.90 0.96
N TYR A 98 0.48 7.16 1.80
CA TYR A 98 -0.75 6.36 1.82
C TYR A 98 -1.46 6.26 0.46
N LYS A 99 -1.31 7.27 -0.43
CA LYS A 99 -1.87 7.22 -1.79
C LYS A 99 -1.23 6.15 -2.66
N ASN A 100 0.06 5.84 -2.47
CA ASN A 100 0.70 4.72 -3.13
C ASN A 100 0.06 3.39 -2.69
N ASN A 101 -0.24 3.26 -1.40
CA ASN A 101 -0.91 2.07 -0.85
C ASN A 101 -2.34 1.95 -1.39
N GLU A 102 -3.07 3.06 -1.45
CA GLU A 102 -4.41 3.13 -2.05
C GLU A 102 -4.38 2.73 -3.54
N MET A 103 -3.42 3.26 -4.32
CA MET A 103 -3.22 2.83 -5.70
C MET A 103 -2.93 1.33 -5.81
N ALA A 104 -2.13 0.76 -4.92
CA ALA A 104 -1.84 -0.67 -4.92
C ALA A 104 -3.10 -1.52 -4.76
N GLY A 105 -3.99 -1.15 -3.83
CA GLY A 105 -5.27 -1.84 -3.65
C GLY A 105 -6.20 -1.69 -4.85
N TYR A 106 -6.27 -0.48 -5.41
CA TYR A 106 -7.08 -0.20 -6.60
C TYR A 106 -6.63 -1.03 -7.80
N CYS A 107 -5.32 -1.03 -8.09
CA CYS A 107 -4.73 -1.79 -9.19
C CYS A 107 -4.85 -3.30 -8.97
N ALA A 108 -4.72 -3.78 -7.73
CA ALA A 108 -4.86 -5.21 -7.41
C ALA A 108 -6.27 -5.73 -7.75
N VAL A 109 -7.31 -4.96 -7.43
CA VAL A 109 -8.69 -5.32 -7.80
C VAL A 109 -8.86 -5.34 -9.31
N ILE A 110 -8.46 -4.27 -10.02
CA ILE A 110 -8.56 -4.23 -11.49
C ILE A 110 -7.87 -5.44 -12.12
N HIS A 111 -6.65 -5.74 -11.66
CA HIS A 111 -5.89 -6.88 -12.16
C HIS A 111 -6.61 -8.21 -11.87
N ALA A 112 -7.16 -8.40 -10.67
CA ALA A 112 -7.93 -9.60 -10.32
C ALA A 112 -9.20 -9.75 -11.17
N LEU A 113 -9.94 -8.66 -11.39
CA LEU A 113 -11.13 -8.64 -12.25
C LEU A 113 -10.78 -9.02 -13.69
N GLN A 114 -9.69 -8.45 -14.23
CA GLN A 114 -9.18 -8.78 -15.55
C GLN A 114 -8.79 -10.26 -15.67
N LEU A 115 -8.04 -10.80 -14.71
CA LEU A 115 -7.63 -12.21 -14.70
C LEU A 115 -8.83 -13.17 -14.64
N LYS A 116 -9.89 -12.78 -13.93
CA LYS A 116 -11.10 -13.58 -13.77
C LYS A 116 -12.11 -13.38 -14.91
N GLY A 117 -11.98 -12.30 -15.69
CA GLY A 117 -12.95 -11.92 -16.72
C GLY A 117 -14.33 -11.59 -16.13
N ILE A 118 -14.36 -10.88 -14.99
CA ILE A 118 -15.60 -10.54 -14.28
C ILE A 118 -15.69 -9.04 -14.05
N ASP A 119 -16.92 -8.53 -13.95
CA ASP A 119 -17.23 -7.13 -13.68
C ASP A 119 -18.55 -7.04 -12.90
N GLY A 120 -18.75 -5.96 -12.14
CA GLY A 120 -19.97 -5.75 -11.36
C GLY A 120 -21.07 -4.99 -12.10
N HIS A 121 -20.74 -4.12 -13.06
CA HIS A 121 -21.72 -3.40 -13.86
C HIS A 121 -22.36 -4.28 -14.93
N TYR A 122 -21.52 -5.03 -15.65
CA TYR A 122 -21.94 -5.84 -16.80
C TYR A 122 -21.89 -7.35 -16.55
N GLY A 123 -21.41 -7.78 -15.39
CA GLY A 123 -21.40 -9.18 -14.96
C GLY A 123 -22.35 -9.45 -13.78
N ASN A 124 -22.29 -10.68 -13.27
CA ASN A 124 -23.06 -11.07 -12.09
C ASN A 124 -22.56 -10.31 -10.86
N GLN A 125 -23.49 -9.80 -10.04
CA GLN A 125 -23.15 -9.30 -8.72
C GLN A 125 -22.53 -10.41 -7.87
N ARG A 126 -21.52 -10.04 -7.09
CA ARG A 126 -20.79 -10.93 -6.19
C ARG A 126 -20.54 -10.19 -4.89
N LYS A 127 -20.67 -10.92 -3.78
CA LYS A 127 -20.21 -10.45 -2.48
C LYS A 127 -18.70 -10.39 -2.50
N ALA A 128 -18.14 -9.20 -2.26
CA ALA A 128 -16.71 -8.98 -2.10
C ALA A 128 -16.39 -8.85 -0.61
N VAL A 129 -15.44 -9.64 -0.11
CA VAL A 129 -15.00 -9.58 1.28
C VAL A 129 -13.61 -8.99 1.38
N ILE A 130 -13.48 -7.89 2.10
CA ILE A 130 -12.21 -7.19 2.31
C ILE A 130 -11.78 -7.36 3.76
N PHE A 131 -10.58 -7.88 3.95
CA PHE A 131 -9.96 -7.98 5.27
C PHE A 131 -9.15 -6.71 5.58
N SER A 132 -9.41 -6.13 6.75
CA SER A 132 -8.86 -4.86 7.23
C SER A 132 -9.40 -3.63 6.51
N PHE A 133 -9.21 -2.46 7.13
CA PHE A 133 -9.62 -1.15 6.61
C PHE A 133 -8.45 -0.15 6.61
N GLY A 134 -7.38 -0.51 5.89
CA GLY A 134 -6.21 0.34 5.67
C GLY A 134 -6.29 1.15 4.37
N ALA A 135 -5.21 1.87 4.03
CA ALA A 135 -5.13 2.61 2.77
C ALA A 135 -5.25 1.70 1.54
N VAL A 136 -4.64 0.50 1.58
CA VAL A 136 -4.78 -0.52 0.53
C VAL A 136 -6.23 -0.95 0.37
N SER A 137 -6.89 -1.32 1.49
CA SER A 137 -8.30 -1.72 1.49
C SER A 137 -9.20 -0.64 0.91
N ARG A 138 -8.98 0.65 1.23
CA ARG A 138 -9.72 1.78 0.64
C ARG A 138 -9.60 1.81 -0.88
N GLY A 139 -8.39 1.66 -1.40
CA GLY A 139 -8.16 1.56 -2.85
C GLY A 139 -8.94 0.41 -3.49
N ALA A 140 -8.93 -0.76 -2.86
CA ALA A 140 -9.69 -1.92 -3.31
C ALA A 140 -11.21 -1.66 -3.30
N ILE A 141 -11.74 -1.05 -2.23
CA ILE A 141 -13.16 -0.66 -2.12
C ILE A 141 -13.53 0.30 -3.26
N TYR A 142 -12.71 1.32 -3.51
CA TYR A 142 -12.99 2.28 -4.58
C TYR A 142 -12.96 1.63 -5.96
N ALA A 143 -12.05 0.70 -6.23
CA ALA A 143 -12.04 -0.06 -7.48
C ALA A 143 -13.31 -0.92 -7.63
N LEU A 144 -13.68 -1.68 -6.60
CA LEU A 144 -14.89 -2.51 -6.64
C LEU A 144 -16.15 -1.68 -6.86
N LYS A 145 -16.30 -0.55 -6.15
CA LYS A 145 -17.42 0.37 -6.36
C LYS A 145 -17.43 0.97 -7.77
N ALA A 146 -16.27 1.40 -8.26
CA ALA A 146 -16.13 1.93 -9.62
C ALA A 146 -16.43 0.88 -10.70
N HIS A 147 -16.28 -0.40 -10.38
CA HIS A 147 -16.65 -1.54 -11.22
C HIS A 147 -18.06 -2.10 -10.92
N GLY A 148 -18.84 -1.41 -10.08
CA GLY A 148 -20.27 -1.68 -9.91
C GLY A 148 -20.61 -2.78 -8.91
N PHE A 149 -19.64 -3.26 -8.13
CA PHE A 149 -19.92 -4.18 -7.03
C PHE A 149 -20.65 -3.45 -5.90
N ARG A 150 -21.77 -4.02 -5.47
CA ARG A 150 -22.66 -3.40 -4.46
C ARG A 150 -22.59 -4.07 -3.09
N GLU A 151 -22.31 -5.36 -3.06
CA GLU A 151 -22.19 -6.14 -1.82
C GLU A 151 -20.72 -6.22 -1.39
N ILE A 152 -20.24 -5.22 -0.66
CA ILE A 152 -18.87 -5.16 -0.16
C ILE A 152 -18.90 -5.27 1.38
N VAL A 153 -18.33 -6.35 1.91
CA VAL A 153 -18.19 -6.57 3.36
C VAL A 153 -16.76 -6.26 3.78
N ILE A 154 -16.59 -5.40 4.78
CA ILE A 154 -15.30 -4.96 5.31
C ILE A 154 -15.14 -5.53 6.72
N CYS A 155 -14.17 -6.42 6.87
CA CYS A 155 -13.84 -7.06 8.13
C CYS A 155 -12.78 -6.24 8.89
N ILE A 156 -13.15 -5.65 10.02
CA ILE A 156 -12.26 -4.85 10.88
C ILE A 156 -11.87 -5.62 12.15
N GLN A 157 -10.65 -5.42 12.64
CA GLN A 157 -10.20 -5.98 13.94
C GLN A 157 -9.97 -4.90 15.00
N ARG A 158 -9.93 -3.64 14.56
CA ARG A 158 -9.67 -2.49 15.44
C ARG A 158 -10.99 -1.93 15.94
N PRO A 159 -11.00 -1.26 17.10
CA PRO A 159 -12.20 -0.61 17.60
C PRO A 159 -12.79 0.37 16.58
N ASP A 160 -14.11 0.42 16.48
CA ASP A 160 -14.85 1.22 15.49
C ASP A 160 -14.45 2.71 15.52
N HIS A 161 -14.08 3.25 16.68
CA HIS A 161 -13.66 4.66 16.81
C HIS A 161 -12.30 4.98 16.15
N GLU A 162 -11.50 3.97 15.80
CA GLU A 162 -10.28 4.13 15.00
C GLU A 162 -10.55 4.07 13.49
N VAL A 163 -11.76 3.66 13.09
CA VAL A 163 -12.23 3.64 11.70
C VAL A 163 -12.65 5.05 11.32
N ARG A 164 -11.66 5.88 10.97
CA ARG A 164 -11.92 7.21 10.41
C ARG A 164 -12.28 7.10 8.93
N GLU A 165 -13.24 7.92 8.50
CA GLU A 165 -13.65 8.07 7.10
C GLU A 165 -14.18 6.78 6.48
N GLU A 166 -15.25 6.23 7.06
CA GLU A 166 -15.97 5.11 6.46
C GLU A 166 -16.39 5.44 5.02
N VAL A 167 -16.19 4.46 4.14
CA VAL A 167 -16.75 4.48 2.80
C VAL A 167 -18.23 4.09 2.90
N LEU A 168 -19.10 4.99 2.43
CA LEU A 168 -20.55 4.78 2.38
C LEU A 168 -20.92 3.55 1.53
N ASP A 169 -22.08 2.97 1.81
CA ASP A 169 -22.63 1.79 1.13
C ASP A 169 -21.68 0.58 1.15
N CYS A 170 -21.03 0.33 2.29
CA CYS A 170 -20.29 -0.89 2.59
C CYS A 170 -20.82 -1.48 3.90
N HIS A 171 -20.76 -2.80 4.03
CA HIS A 171 -21.15 -3.51 5.25
C HIS A 171 -19.93 -3.76 6.13
N TYR A 172 -19.85 -3.13 7.30
CA TYR A 172 -18.71 -3.29 8.22
C TYR A 172 -19.03 -4.33 9.28
N VAL A 173 -18.08 -5.24 9.50
CA VAL A 173 -18.20 -6.30 10.51
C VAL A 173 -16.91 -6.41 11.32
N THR A 174 -17.02 -6.73 12.61
CA THR A 174 -15.87 -6.84 13.50
C THR A 174 -15.43 -8.30 13.63
N LEU A 175 -14.13 -8.56 13.47
CA LEU A 175 -13.53 -9.86 13.68
C LEU A 175 -12.90 -9.94 15.06
N ARG A 176 -13.19 -11.03 15.76
CA ARG A 176 -12.54 -11.39 17.04
C ARG A 176 -12.14 -12.84 17.08
N MET A 177 -11.24 -13.17 17.99
CA MET A 177 -10.96 -14.56 18.33
C MET A 177 -12.20 -15.18 19.02
N GLY A 178 -12.50 -16.43 18.69
CA GLY A 178 -13.54 -17.21 19.35
C GLY A 178 -13.10 -17.73 20.73
N SER A 179 -14.08 -18.00 21.56
CA SER A 179 -13.96 -18.77 22.81
C SER A 179 -14.01 -20.28 22.54
N GLN A 180 -13.91 -21.13 23.58
CA GLN A 180 -13.74 -22.59 23.44
C GLN A 180 -14.83 -23.31 22.63
N GLU A 181 -16.06 -22.79 22.63
CA GLU A 181 -17.21 -23.37 21.90
C GLU A 181 -17.49 -22.66 20.56
N GLU A 182 -16.74 -21.61 20.23
CA GLU A 182 -16.91 -20.82 19.01
C GLU A 182 -15.89 -21.23 17.94
N ALA A 183 -16.18 -20.85 16.70
CA ALA A 183 -15.18 -20.93 15.63
C ALA A 183 -13.94 -20.07 15.97
N ARG A 184 -12.77 -20.47 15.47
CA ARG A 184 -11.49 -19.79 15.76
C ARG A 184 -11.53 -18.27 15.56
N ILE A 185 -12.21 -17.83 14.51
CA ILE A 185 -12.46 -16.41 14.24
C ILE A 185 -13.98 -16.24 14.06
N VAL A 186 -14.53 -15.29 14.80
CA VAL A 186 -15.95 -14.95 14.82
C VAL A 186 -16.14 -13.57 14.20
N VAL A 187 -17.15 -13.48 13.34
CA VAL A 187 -17.69 -12.23 12.79
C VAL A 187 -18.76 -11.74 13.74
N VAL A 188 -18.65 -10.48 14.14
CA VAL A 188 -19.62 -9.76 14.96
C VAL A 188 -20.29 -8.71 14.08
N GLU A 189 -21.59 -8.86 13.89
CA GLU A 189 -22.43 -7.94 13.14
C GLU A 189 -22.80 -6.71 13.98
N HIS A 190 -23.29 -5.65 13.34
CA HIS A 190 -23.68 -4.42 14.04
C HIS A 190 -24.83 -4.61 15.03
N ASP A 191 -25.73 -5.59 14.77
CA ASP A 191 -26.81 -5.97 15.68
C ASP A 191 -26.35 -6.88 16.83
N GLY A 192 -25.05 -7.21 16.88
CA GLY A 192 -24.44 -8.09 17.87
C GLY A 192 -24.57 -9.58 17.54
N SER A 193 -25.17 -9.96 16.40
CA SER A 193 -25.21 -11.34 15.97
C SER A 193 -23.81 -11.86 15.63
N LEU A 194 -23.63 -13.16 15.84
CA LEU A 194 -22.35 -13.84 15.76
C LEU A 194 -22.41 -14.95 14.72
N ARG A 195 -21.38 -15.04 13.89
CA ARG A 195 -21.22 -16.16 12.97
C ARG A 195 -19.76 -16.51 12.73
N ALA A 196 -19.49 -17.72 12.26
CA ALA A 196 -18.13 -18.13 11.96
C ALA A 196 -17.61 -17.40 10.71
N LEU A 197 -16.34 -16.95 10.73
CA LEU A 197 -15.74 -16.30 9.57
C LEU A 197 -15.74 -17.20 8.32
N THR A 198 -15.64 -18.51 8.51
CA THR A 198 -15.70 -19.48 7.40
C THR A 198 -17.02 -19.43 6.64
N GLU A 199 -18.13 -19.13 7.32
CA GLU A 199 -19.42 -18.98 6.65
C GLU A 199 -19.45 -17.71 5.79
N LEU A 200 -18.96 -16.57 6.31
CA LEU A 200 -18.85 -15.34 5.54
C LEU A 200 -17.97 -15.53 4.29
N ILE A 201 -16.84 -16.21 4.43
CA ILE A 201 -15.94 -16.52 3.30
C ILE A 201 -16.63 -17.43 2.29
N SER A 202 -17.45 -18.39 2.74
CA SER A 202 -18.16 -19.31 1.82
C SER A 202 -19.20 -18.61 0.95
N GLU A 203 -19.68 -17.44 1.38
CA GLU A 203 -20.61 -16.59 0.63
C GLU A 203 -19.89 -15.61 -0.31
N ALA A 204 -18.57 -15.44 -0.17
CA ALA A 204 -17.80 -14.51 -0.96
C ALA A 204 -17.60 -15.00 -2.39
N GLY A 205 -17.92 -14.16 -3.36
CA GLY A 205 -17.60 -14.39 -4.77
C GLY A 205 -16.27 -13.74 -5.21
N ILE A 206 -15.71 -12.87 -4.35
CA ILE A 206 -14.42 -12.16 -4.48
C ILE A 206 -13.81 -11.96 -3.09
#